data_AF-A0AAN9BXG0-F1
#
_entry.id   AF-A0AAN9BXG0-F1
#
_cell.length_a   1.000
_cell.length_b   1.000
_cell.length_c   1.000
_cell.angle_alpha   90.00
_cell.angle_beta   90.00
_cell.angle_gamma   90.00
#
_symmetry.space_group_name_H-M   'P 1'
#
loop_
_entity.id
_entity.type
_entity.pdbx_description
1 polymer ?
#
loop_
_entity_poly.entity_id
_entity_poly.type
_entity_poly.pdbx_seq_one_letter_code
_entity_poly.pdbx_strand_id
1 'polypeptide(L)'
;MARFDPPQIQDNPEGWGPCIMPEMYKDLPYQPFSKDVRLGKVSDWTGATYQDKRYLGKYSSAFGGSQYAYYHEEDESSFQLVDTARVQRPVYQRGRRMFQQSKQRRERERRQQQAAANMQVLTKTQKNRERDRQRMLKKWQKQFGKQMQENRNKAPMKHRDASVQIKDDWPVVEEMDFPRLTKLNLPDIKEPEDLMRCGAMEVYDKTYDRVTTKNEKKLKRINRIFHKVTTTDDPIIRQLAKTQGNVFATDAILATMMCCTRSSYSWDIVVQRVGDKLFFDKRDDSDFDLLTVSETATEPPQDEGNSINSPRNLALEATFINHNFSQQVLKPGEDKYVFENKNPFVQTEEETEVASVGYRYRKWDLGNDIVLIARCEHDAVMYGPNNDLQFINIKSLNEWDSRHSGGVDWRSRLDSQRGAVLATELKNNSSKLAKWTVASILAASDQIKFGYVSRQHVKDTAKHVILGTQQFKPTEFAAQINLNMDNAWGILRCVVDTCMKLKEGKYLIMKDPNKPVVRIYDIPDHTFESEDDDDSSSEDDDESESDDETDK
;
A
#
# COMPACT_ATOMS: atom_id res chain seq x y z
N MET A 1 46.52 -6.17 46.21
CA MET A 1 46.56 -4.86 46.88
C MET A 1 45.34 -4.08 46.46
N ALA A 2 44.62 -3.44 47.39
CA ALA A 2 43.52 -2.55 47.03
C ALA A 2 44.10 -1.29 46.36
N ARG A 3 43.55 -0.89 45.21
CA ARG A 3 43.97 0.29 44.47
C ARG A 3 43.30 1.52 45.07
N PHE A 4 44.08 2.53 45.41
CA PHE A 4 43.61 3.84 45.82
C PHE A 4 44.24 4.88 44.91
N ASP A 5 43.42 5.49 44.06
CA ASP A 5 43.82 6.62 43.23
C ASP A 5 43.47 7.92 43.98
N PRO A 6 44.43 8.84 44.18
CA PRO A 6 44.17 10.06 44.93
C PRO A 6 43.16 10.95 44.19
N PRO A 7 42.20 11.58 44.91
CA PRO A 7 41.22 12.46 44.29
C PRO A 7 41.90 13.72 43.75
N GLN A 8 41.52 14.15 42.56
CA GLN A 8 41.97 15.40 42.00
C GLN A 8 41.27 16.58 42.69
N ILE A 9 42.04 17.56 43.15
CA ILE A 9 41.55 18.77 43.82
C ILE A 9 42.11 19.98 43.07
N GLN A 10 41.28 21.00 42.88
CA GLN A 10 41.67 22.27 42.25
C GLN A 10 42.61 23.07 43.17
N ASP A 11 43.63 23.71 42.58
CA ASP A 11 44.52 24.63 43.29
C ASP A 11 44.11 26.08 43.04
N ASN A 12 43.91 26.86 44.10
CA ASN A 12 43.52 28.27 44.04
C ASN A 12 44.49 29.12 44.89
N PRO A 13 45.54 29.69 44.27
CA PRO A 13 46.56 30.45 44.99
C PRO A 13 46.07 31.76 45.61
N GLU A 14 44.99 32.35 45.07
CA GLU A 14 44.51 33.69 45.44
C GLU A 14 43.23 33.69 46.30
N GLY A 15 42.69 32.50 46.66
CA GLY A 15 41.51 32.43 47.51
C GLY A 15 41.05 31.02 47.86
N TRP A 16 39.96 30.93 48.62
CA TRP A 16 39.41 29.67 49.14
C TRP A 16 38.16 29.16 48.38
N GLY A 17 38.00 29.55 47.11
CA GLY A 17 36.81 29.24 46.29
C GLY A 17 37.11 28.46 45.00
N PRO A 18 36.07 28.13 44.19
CA PRO A 18 36.27 27.54 42.87
C PRO A 18 37.05 28.48 41.95
N CYS A 19 38.13 27.96 41.36
CA CYS A 19 38.97 28.71 40.42
C CYS A 19 38.73 28.31 38.95
N ILE A 20 38.11 27.15 38.71
CA ILE A 20 37.89 26.59 37.37
C ILE A 20 36.43 26.15 37.24
N MET A 21 35.83 26.42 36.09
CA MET A 21 34.51 25.87 35.76
C MET A 21 34.64 24.36 35.49
N PRO A 22 33.77 23.50 36.05
CA PRO A 22 33.84 22.07 35.82
C PRO A 22 33.88 21.72 34.32
N GLU A 23 34.84 20.88 33.91
CA GLU A 23 35.05 20.52 32.49
C GLU A 23 33.77 20.01 31.83
N MET A 24 32.95 19.26 32.57
CA MET A 24 31.68 18.70 32.12
C MET A 24 30.71 19.72 31.52
N TYR A 25 30.78 20.99 31.92
CA TYR A 25 29.85 22.04 31.47
C TYR A 25 30.52 23.15 30.67
N LYS A 26 31.81 23.01 30.35
CA LYS A 26 32.59 24.09 29.73
C LYS A 26 32.13 24.40 28.30
N ASP A 27 31.77 23.38 27.55
CA ASP A 27 31.41 23.49 26.13
C ASP A 27 29.88 23.47 25.90
N LEU A 28 29.09 23.66 26.97
CA LEU A 28 27.64 23.61 26.93
C LEU A 28 27.03 24.92 27.46
N PRO A 29 26.17 25.60 26.67
CA PRO A 29 25.41 26.74 27.18
C PRO A 29 24.56 26.38 28.40
N TYR A 30 24.90 26.95 29.57
CA TYR A 30 24.22 26.59 30.80
C TYR A 30 22.74 26.99 30.78
N GLN A 31 21.85 26.02 31.03
CA GLN A 31 20.43 26.26 31.26
C GLN A 31 19.94 25.45 32.47
N PRO A 32 19.34 26.09 33.50
CA PRO A 32 18.83 25.38 34.66
C PRO A 32 17.63 24.50 34.27
N PHE A 33 17.57 23.30 34.82
CA PHE A 33 16.47 22.37 34.62
C PHE A 33 16.22 21.56 35.90
N SER A 34 15.06 20.92 35.97
CA SER A 34 14.73 19.98 37.03
C SER A 34 14.29 18.65 36.44
N LYS A 35 14.77 17.54 37.04
CA LYS A 35 14.50 16.17 36.57
C LYS A 35 13.13 15.64 36.99
N ASP A 36 12.43 16.35 37.87
CA ASP A 36 11.12 15.99 38.41
C ASP A 36 9.94 16.54 37.58
N VAL A 37 10.24 17.29 36.51
CA VAL A 37 9.22 17.89 35.64
C VAL A 37 8.62 16.84 34.71
N ARG A 38 7.30 16.93 34.50
CA ARG A 38 6.58 16.04 33.59
C ARG A 38 7.06 16.23 32.14
N LEU A 39 7.42 15.14 31.48
CA LEU A 39 7.83 15.11 30.07
C LEU A 39 6.65 14.77 29.13
N GLY A 40 6.82 14.99 27.82
CA GLY A 40 5.86 14.59 26.78
C GLY A 40 4.87 15.66 26.32
N LYS A 41 5.28 16.93 26.26
CA LYS A 41 4.49 18.00 25.63
C LYS A 41 4.60 17.90 24.09
N VAL A 42 3.47 17.88 23.40
CA VAL A 42 3.40 17.83 21.94
C VAL A 42 3.54 19.24 21.36
N SER A 43 4.32 19.40 20.29
CA SER A 43 4.33 20.62 19.48
C SER A 43 3.32 20.47 18.33
N ASP A 44 2.40 21.42 18.20
CA ASP A 44 1.34 21.39 17.20
C ASP A 44 1.20 22.75 16.54
N TRP A 45 1.64 22.85 15.29
CA TRP A 45 1.57 24.08 14.49
C TRP A 45 0.13 24.45 14.08
N THR A 46 -0.84 23.54 14.24
CA THR A 46 -2.25 23.81 13.97
C THR A 46 -3.00 24.34 15.21
N GLY A 47 -2.41 24.23 16.40
CA GLY A 47 -3.00 24.66 17.67
C GLY A 47 -4.20 23.84 18.15
N ALA A 48 -4.50 22.69 17.54
CA ALA A 48 -5.69 21.89 17.83
C ALA A 48 -5.55 20.98 19.06
N THR A 49 -4.32 20.64 19.46
CA THR A 49 -4.04 19.60 20.46
C THR A 49 -4.39 20.02 21.90
N TYR A 50 -4.25 21.30 22.26
CA TYR A 50 -4.46 21.79 23.64
C TYR A 50 -5.59 22.83 23.73
N GLN A 51 -6.84 22.44 23.41
CA GLN A 51 -8.00 23.32 23.56
C GLN A 51 -8.28 23.73 25.03
N ASP A 52 -7.93 22.88 25.99
CA ASP A 52 -8.04 23.19 27.43
C ASP A 52 -6.67 23.61 28.01
N LYS A 53 -6.55 24.90 28.35
CA LYS A 53 -5.33 25.52 28.88
C LYS A 53 -4.82 24.89 30.19
N ARG A 54 -5.65 24.09 30.89
CA ARG A 54 -5.25 23.39 32.13
C ARG A 54 -4.18 22.31 31.90
N TYR A 55 -4.05 21.79 30.68
CA TYR A 55 -3.01 20.79 30.37
C TYR A 55 -1.64 21.43 30.11
N LEU A 56 -1.60 22.69 29.67
CA LEU A 56 -0.35 23.41 29.37
C LEU A 56 0.44 23.74 30.65
N GLY A 57 -0.25 24.06 31.75
CA GLY A 57 0.40 24.36 33.03
C GLY A 57 1.16 23.19 33.66
N LYS A 58 0.85 21.95 33.26
CA LYS A 58 1.51 20.73 33.78
C LYS A 58 2.93 20.51 33.26
N TYR A 59 3.31 21.21 32.19
CA TYR A 59 4.61 21.11 31.54
C TYR A 59 5.46 22.38 31.74
N SER A 60 4.99 23.31 32.58
CA SER A 60 5.75 24.51 32.90
C SER A 60 6.86 24.17 33.88
N SER A 61 8.10 24.45 33.50
CA SER A 61 9.23 24.45 34.44
C SER A 61 9.13 25.64 35.38
N ALA A 62 9.47 25.45 36.66
CA ALA A 62 9.62 26.55 37.62
C ALA A 62 10.93 27.34 37.40
N PHE A 63 11.91 26.72 36.75
CA PHE A 63 13.16 27.34 36.32
C PHE A 63 13.01 27.82 34.88
N GLY A 64 13.11 29.14 34.68
CA GLY A 64 13.05 29.76 33.36
C GLY A 64 14.41 29.71 32.65
N GLY A 65 14.42 29.33 31.38
CA GLY A 65 15.61 29.36 30.53
C GLY A 65 15.22 29.36 29.05
N SER A 66 15.90 30.20 28.27
CA SER A 66 15.66 30.39 26.82
C SER A 66 16.94 30.24 25.99
N GLN A 67 17.99 29.65 26.56
CA GLN A 67 19.30 29.56 25.92
C GLN A 67 19.27 28.63 24.69
N TYR A 68 18.41 27.60 24.74
CA TYR A 68 18.15 26.66 23.66
C TYR A 68 16.79 26.91 22.98
N ALA A 69 16.43 28.17 22.74
CA ALA A 69 15.19 28.54 22.06
C ALA A 69 15.45 29.03 20.63
N TYR A 70 14.68 28.52 19.67
CA TYR A 70 14.64 29.04 18.30
C TYR A 70 13.43 29.95 18.14
N TYR A 71 13.66 31.18 17.69
CA TYR A 71 12.62 32.16 17.36
C TYR A 71 12.58 32.33 15.85
N HIS A 72 11.46 31.97 15.22
CA HIS A 72 11.24 32.20 13.80
C HIS A 72 10.68 33.62 13.62
N GLU A 73 11.48 34.52 13.03
CA GLU A 73 11.11 35.95 12.90
C GLU A 73 9.95 36.19 11.91
N GLU A 74 9.72 35.25 10.97
CA GLU A 74 8.68 35.31 9.93
C GLU A 74 7.64 34.19 10.09
N ASP A 75 7.11 33.99 11.29
CA ASP A 75 6.02 33.03 11.56
C ASP A 75 4.66 33.53 11.03
N GLU A 76 4.61 33.86 9.74
CA GLU A 76 3.42 34.31 9.04
C GLU A 76 3.06 33.35 7.90
N SER A 77 1.80 32.91 7.88
CA SER A 77 1.20 32.22 6.73
C SER A 77 0.92 33.16 5.54
N SER A 78 1.71 34.24 5.41
CA SER A 78 1.57 35.29 4.40
C SER A 78 2.18 34.88 3.06
N PHE A 79 3.11 33.93 3.05
CA PHE A 79 3.70 33.38 1.84
C PHE A 79 2.74 32.42 1.14
N GLN A 80 2.47 32.69 -0.12
CA GLN A 80 1.79 31.76 -1.02
C GLN A 80 2.84 30.99 -1.82
N LEU A 81 2.73 29.65 -1.83
CA LEU A 81 3.61 28.81 -2.64
C LEU A 81 3.37 29.09 -4.13
N VAL A 82 4.37 29.67 -4.79
CA VAL A 82 4.31 29.95 -6.23
C VAL A 82 4.67 28.68 -6.99
N ASP A 83 3.69 28.10 -7.67
CA ASP A 83 3.90 26.97 -8.57
C ASP A 83 4.66 27.42 -9.83
N THR A 84 5.89 26.91 -10.02
CA THR A 84 6.71 27.14 -11.23
C THR A 84 6.36 26.20 -12.38
N ALA A 85 5.38 25.31 -12.21
CA ALA A 85 4.87 24.51 -13.31
C ALA A 85 4.26 25.43 -14.38
N ARG A 86 4.78 25.34 -15.61
CA ARG A 86 4.20 26.06 -16.76
C ARG A 86 2.72 25.70 -16.88
N VAL A 87 1.85 26.63 -16.50
CA VAL A 87 0.40 26.53 -16.72
C VAL A 87 0.16 26.39 -18.21
N GLN A 88 -0.07 25.15 -18.69
CA GLN A 88 -0.60 24.94 -20.02
C GLN A 88 -2.00 25.54 -20.04
N ARG A 89 -2.14 26.68 -20.72
CA ARG A 89 -3.44 27.29 -20.96
C ARG A 89 -4.30 26.27 -21.73
N PRO A 90 -5.46 25.86 -21.20
CA PRO A 90 -6.33 24.95 -21.93
C PRO A 90 -6.79 25.61 -23.24
N VAL A 91 -6.61 24.90 -24.35
CA VAL A 91 -6.91 25.32 -25.74
C VAL A 91 -8.40 25.65 -25.98
N TYR A 92 -9.26 25.56 -24.95
CA TYR A 92 -10.71 25.66 -25.07
C TYR A 92 -11.33 27.05 -24.80
N GLN A 93 -10.54 28.13 -24.84
CA GLN A 93 -11.07 29.50 -24.70
C GLN A 93 -11.38 30.23 -26.03
N ARG A 94 -11.45 29.54 -27.18
CA ARG A 94 -11.90 30.17 -28.44
C ARG A 94 -13.41 30.07 -28.74
N GLY A 95 -14.19 29.35 -27.93
CA GLY A 95 -15.61 29.09 -28.22
C GLY A 95 -16.65 29.94 -27.45
N ARG A 96 -16.27 30.67 -26.39
CA ARG A 96 -17.25 31.31 -25.49
C ARG A 96 -18.04 32.48 -26.11
N ARG A 97 -17.58 33.07 -27.21
CA ARG A 97 -18.31 34.19 -27.87
C ARG A 97 -19.46 33.75 -28.79
N MET A 98 -19.48 32.50 -29.28
CA MET A 98 -20.56 32.03 -30.17
C MET A 98 -21.83 31.59 -29.43
N PHE A 99 -21.71 31.17 -28.17
CA PHE A 99 -22.86 30.69 -27.38
C PHE A 99 -23.69 31.84 -26.76
N GLN A 100 -23.10 33.02 -26.55
CA GLN A 100 -23.82 34.23 -26.12
C GLN A 100 -24.64 34.84 -27.27
N GLN A 101 -24.17 34.78 -28.52
CA GLN A 101 -24.92 35.27 -29.69
C GLN A 101 -26.14 34.40 -30.04
N SER A 102 -26.03 33.07 -29.90
CA SER A 102 -27.16 32.17 -30.14
C SER A 102 -28.29 32.34 -29.11
N LYS A 103 -27.95 32.65 -27.84
CA LYS A 103 -28.93 32.91 -26.78
C LYS A 103 -29.70 34.21 -27.02
N GLN A 104 -29.03 35.28 -27.47
CA GLN A 104 -29.69 36.55 -27.81
C GLN A 104 -30.55 36.47 -29.09
N ARG A 105 -30.17 35.63 -30.07
CA ARG A 105 -30.98 35.43 -31.29
C ARG A 105 -32.28 34.66 -31.02
N ARG A 106 -32.22 33.62 -30.16
CA ARG A 106 -33.40 32.86 -29.70
C ARG A 106 -34.35 33.69 -28.82
N GLU A 107 -33.83 34.66 -28.06
CA GLU A 107 -34.64 35.54 -27.23
C GLU A 107 -35.34 36.64 -28.05
N ARG A 108 -34.74 37.05 -29.18
CA ARG A 108 -35.35 37.96 -30.17
C ARG A 108 -36.48 37.28 -30.97
N GLU A 109 -36.28 36.03 -31.41
CA GLU A 109 -37.32 35.24 -32.08
C GLU A 109 -38.52 34.93 -31.16
N ARG A 110 -38.25 34.69 -29.87
CA ARG A 110 -39.30 34.43 -28.87
C ARG A 110 -40.10 35.69 -28.51
N ARG A 111 -39.48 36.88 -28.57
CA ARG A 111 -40.19 38.18 -28.47
C ARG A 111 -41.01 38.50 -29.73
N GLN A 112 -40.55 38.13 -30.93
CA GLN A 112 -41.32 38.29 -32.17
C GLN A 112 -42.51 37.33 -32.27
N GLN A 113 -42.42 36.10 -31.76
CA GLN A 113 -43.55 35.18 -31.71
C GLN A 113 -44.60 35.54 -30.64
N GLN A 114 -44.22 36.27 -29.58
CA GLN A 114 -45.18 36.77 -28.58
C GLN A 114 -46.01 37.96 -29.06
N ALA A 115 -45.58 38.67 -30.12
CA ALA A 115 -46.37 39.74 -30.74
C ALA A 115 -47.45 39.21 -31.71
N ALA A 116 -47.37 37.94 -32.16
CA ALA A 116 -48.31 37.33 -33.09
C ALA A 116 -49.33 36.36 -32.42
N ALA A 117 -49.22 36.11 -31.12
CA ALA A 117 -50.03 35.11 -30.41
C ALA A 117 -51.29 35.68 -29.72
N ASN A 118 -51.83 36.80 -30.20
CA ASN A 118 -52.98 37.48 -29.58
C ASN A 118 -54.32 37.27 -30.31
N MET A 119 -54.48 36.21 -31.11
CA MET A 119 -55.73 36.00 -31.87
C MET A 119 -56.16 34.55 -32.11
N GLN A 120 -55.92 33.60 -31.18
CA GLN A 120 -56.61 32.30 -31.25
C GLN A 120 -57.07 31.79 -29.88
N VAL A 121 -58.39 31.72 -29.70
CA VAL A 121 -59.06 31.11 -28.55
C VAL A 121 -58.96 29.59 -28.69
N LEU A 122 -57.98 29.00 -28.01
CA LEU A 122 -57.85 27.54 -27.89
C LEU A 122 -58.93 26.97 -26.96
N THR A 123 -59.56 25.88 -27.38
CA THR A 123 -60.58 25.16 -26.61
C THR A 123 -59.99 24.50 -25.36
N LYS A 124 -60.83 24.28 -24.33
CA LYS A 124 -60.45 23.81 -22.98
C LYS A 124 -59.63 22.50 -22.98
N THR A 125 -59.83 21.65 -23.99
CA THR A 125 -59.18 20.33 -24.14
C THR A 125 -57.74 20.44 -24.65
N GLN A 126 -57.42 21.46 -25.48
CA GLN A 126 -56.07 21.68 -25.99
C GLN A 126 -55.14 22.31 -24.95
N LYS A 127 -55.68 23.18 -24.07
CA LYS A 127 -54.91 23.79 -22.96
C LYS A 127 -54.39 22.76 -21.94
N ASN A 128 -55.13 21.69 -21.66
CA ASN A 128 -54.66 20.65 -20.73
C ASN A 128 -53.53 19.80 -21.33
N ARG A 129 -53.62 19.47 -22.63
CA ARG A 129 -52.60 18.66 -23.33
C ARG A 129 -51.25 19.39 -23.45
N GLU A 130 -51.30 20.71 -23.60
CA GLU A 130 -50.10 21.57 -23.64
C GLU A 130 -49.47 21.76 -22.25
N ARG A 131 -50.30 21.83 -21.20
CA ARG A 131 -49.85 21.91 -19.81
C ARG A 131 -49.14 20.63 -19.35
N ASP A 132 -49.60 19.46 -19.81
CA ASP A 132 -48.93 18.18 -19.55
C ASP A 132 -47.63 18.02 -20.34
N ARG A 133 -47.59 18.47 -21.60
CA ARG A 133 -46.35 18.51 -22.39
C ARG A 133 -45.28 19.40 -21.73
N GLN A 134 -45.67 20.56 -21.21
CA GLN A 134 -44.78 21.46 -20.47
C GLN A 134 -44.34 20.91 -19.11
N ARG A 135 -45.20 20.15 -18.40
CA ARG A 135 -44.81 19.45 -17.16
C ARG A 135 -43.81 18.33 -17.43
N MET A 136 -43.97 17.59 -18.53
CA MET A 136 -43.05 16.53 -18.93
C MET A 136 -41.69 17.10 -19.36
N LEU A 137 -41.67 18.19 -20.12
CA LEU A 137 -40.45 18.93 -20.48
C LEU A 137 -39.73 19.52 -19.25
N LYS A 138 -40.45 20.09 -18.29
CA LYS A 138 -39.86 20.58 -17.02
C LYS A 138 -39.30 19.44 -16.15
N LYS A 139 -39.92 18.26 -16.15
CA LYS A 139 -39.36 17.07 -15.48
C LYS A 139 -38.09 16.58 -16.16
N TRP A 140 -38.08 16.50 -17.49
CA TRP A 140 -36.91 16.08 -18.27
C TRP A 140 -35.73 17.07 -18.12
N GLN A 141 -36.02 18.37 -18.09
CA GLN A 141 -35.02 19.43 -17.89
C GLN A 141 -34.50 19.49 -16.45
N LYS A 142 -35.31 19.15 -15.43
CA LYS A 142 -34.86 18.96 -14.04
C LYS A 142 -33.99 17.71 -13.86
N GLN A 143 -34.27 16.64 -14.62
CA GLN A 143 -33.52 15.39 -14.54
C GLN A 143 -32.14 15.52 -15.21
N PHE A 144 -32.06 16.16 -16.38
CA PHE A 144 -30.79 16.52 -17.02
C PHE A 144 -30.02 17.62 -16.25
N GLY A 145 -30.75 18.58 -15.64
CA GLY A 145 -30.15 19.64 -14.82
C GLY A 145 -29.49 19.11 -13.55
N LYS A 146 -30.09 18.11 -12.87
CA LYS A 146 -29.49 17.43 -11.72
C LYS A 146 -28.20 16.68 -12.09
N GLN A 147 -28.21 15.94 -13.20
CA GLN A 147 -27.05 15.18 -13.65
C GLN A 147 -25.89 16.09 -14.09
N MET A 148 -26.20 17.26 -14.66
CA MET A 148 -25.20 18.28 -15.04
C MET A 148 -24.69 19.10 -13.85
N GLN A 149 -25.49 19.24 -12.78
CA GLN A 149 -25.12 19.90 -11.53
C GLN A 149 -24.32 18.97 -10.60
N GLU A 150 -24.61 17.66 -10.60
CA GLU A 150 -23.78 16.62 -9.96
C GLU A 150 -22.40 16.52 -10.63
N ASN A 151 -22.33 16.53 -11.96
CA ASN A 151 -21.03 16.57 -12.66
C ASN A 151 -20.27 17.89 -12.53
N ARG A 152 -20.93 19.00 -12.17
CA ARG A 152 -20.28 20.29 -11.88
C ARG A 152 -19.76 20.41 -10.45
N ASN A 153 -20.30 19.60 -9.53
CA ASN A 153 -19.88 19.54 -8.12
C ASN A 153 -18.84 18.45 -7.86
N LYS A 154 -18.41 17.69 -8.88
CA LYS A 154 -17.24 16.83 -8.76
C LYS A 154 -16.01 17.73 -8.59
N ALA A 155 -15.51 17.80 -7.36
CA ALA A 155 -14.21 18.37 -7.09
C ALA A 155 -13.20 17.75 -8.07
N PRO A 156 -12.27 18.54 -8.65
CA PRO A 156 -11.21 17.97 -9.46
C PRO A 156 -10.52 16.89 -8.62
N MET A 157 -10.37 15.72 -9.22
CA MET A 157 -9.70 14.58 -8.59
C MET A 157 -8.30 15.07 -8.18
N LYS A 158 -8.02 15.08 -6.87
CA LYS A 158 -6.74 15.56 -6.35
C LYS A 158 -5.59 14.78 -6.96
N HIS A 159 -4.45 15.45 -7.12
CA HIS A 159 -3.21 14.79 -7.51
C HIS A 159 -2.88 13.72 -6.47
N ARG A 160 -2.51 12.53 -6.93
CA ARG A 160 -2.09 11.43 -6.06
C ARG A 160 -0.64 11.62 -5.67
N ASP A 161 -0.30 11.16 -4.48
CA ASP A 161 1.05 11.18 -3.96
C ASP A 161 1.91 10.08 -4.59
N ALA A 162 3.16 10.43 -4.83
CA ALA A 162 4.18 9.51 -5.29
C ALA A 162 4.61 8.59 -4.13
N SER A 163 4.95 7.33 -4.44
CA SER A 163 5.43 6.35 -3.47
C SER A 163 6.83 6.69 -2.92
N VAL A 164 7.63 7.38 -3.72
CA VAL A 164 8.91 7.96 -3.34
C VAL A 164 9.09 9.34 -3.98
N GLN A 165 9.86 10.22 -3.33
CA GLN A 165 10.26 11.49 -3.92
C GLN A 165 11.40 11.26 -4.91
N ILE A 166 11.16 11.56 -6.18
CA ILE A 166 12.17 11.46 -7.23
C ILE A 166 13.16 12.63 -7.05
N LYS A 167 14.45 12.31 -6.98
CA LYS A 167 15.52 13.31 -6.91
C LYS A 167 15.97 13.71 -8.31
N ASP A 168 16.57 14.90 -8.43
CA ASP A 168 17.01 15.48 -9.72
C ASP A 168 18.16 14.68 -10.37
N ASP A 169 18.92 13.93 -9.57
CA ASP A 169 20.06 13.11 -9.98
C ASP A 169 19.66 11.70 -10.46
N TRP A 170 18.37 11.35 -10.46
CA TRP A 170 17.89 10.04 -10.90
C TRP A 170 17.46 10.08 -12.37
N PRO A 171 18.32 9.66 -13.32
CA PRO A 171 17.95 9.66 -14.73
C PRO A 171 16.90 8.58 -15.01
N VAL A 172 15.94 8.92 -15.88
CA VAL A 172 14.98 7.96 -16.42
C VAL A 172 15.67 7.12 -17.49
N VAL A 173 15.75 5.81 -17.25
CA VAL A 173 16.34 4.84 -18.16
C VAL A 173 15.35 4.41 -19.23
N GLU A 174 14.14 4.03 -18.81
CA GLU A 174 13.08 3.54 -19.70
C GLU A 174 11.71 4.00 -19.19
N GLU A 175 10.81 4.34 -20.12
CA GLU A 175 9.40 4.65 -19.82
C GLU A 175 8.48 3.67 -20.58
N MET A 176 7.61 2.99 -19.84
CA MET A 176 6.66 2.02 -20.36
C MET A 176 5.23 2.46 -20.05
N ASP A 177 4.43 2.72 -21.08
CA ASP A 177 3.03 3.09 -20.92
C ASP A 177 2.11 1.84 -20.84
N PHE A 178 0.97 1.98 -20.16
CA PHE A 178 0.04 0.86 -19.99
C PHE A 178 -0.49 0.29 -21.32
N PRO A 179 -0.76 1.10 -22.37
CA PRO A 179 -1.15 0.58 -23.68
C PRO A 179 -0.11 -0.34 -24.32
N ARG A 180 1.20 -0.09 -24.16
CA ARG A 180 2.26 -1.02 -24.61
C ARG A 180 2.25 -2.28 -23.76
N LEU A 181 2.22 -2.15 -22.44
CA LEU A 181 2.26 -3.29 -21.51
C LEU A 181 1.08 -4.25 -21.68
N THR A 182 -0.11 -3.74 -21.97
CA THR A 182 -1.32 -4.55 -22.18
C THR A 182 -1.26 -5.43 -23.45
N LYS A 183 -0.36 -5.11 -24.39
CA LYS A 183 -0.17 -5.86 -25.65
C LYS A 183 0.92 -6.92 -25.55
N LEU A 184 1.69 -6.93 -24.46
CA LEU A 184 2.74 -7.92 -24.26
C LEU A 184 2.11 -9.29 -24.05
N ASN A 185 2.82 -10.33 -24.47
CA ASN A 185 2.35 -11.69 -24.36
C ASN A 185 3.55 -12.64 -24.33
N LEU A 186 3.56 -13.56 -23.36
CA LEU A 186 4.53 -14.65 -23.27
C LEU A 186 3.76 -15.95 -23.00
N PRO A 187 3.36 -16.68 -24.05
CA PRO A 187 2.67 -17.96 -23.90
C PRO A 187 3.64 -19.10 -23.56
N ASP A 188 3.09 -20.28 -23.30
CA ASP A 188 3.83 -21.55 -23.18
C ASP A 188 4.88 -21.61 -22.06
N ILE A 189 4.64 -20.86 -20.98
CA ILE A 189 5.44 -20.99 -19.74
C ILE A 189 5.21 -22.39 -19.15
N LYS A 190 6.30 -23.11 -18.92
CA LYS A 190 6.28 -24.44 -18.31
C LYS A 190 5.84 -24.37 -16.86
N GLU A 191 5.28 -25.48 -16.37
CA GLU A 191 5.03 -25.65 -14.94
C GLU A 191 6.34 -25.50 -14.14
N PRO A 192 6.33 -24.79 -13.01
CA PRO A 192 7.52 -24.59 -12.20
C PRO A 192 8.01 -25.87 -11.54
N GLU A 193 9.32 -25.87 -11.27
CA GLU A 193 9.97 -26.86 -10.42
C GLU A 193 10.03 -26.34 -8.98
N ASP A 194 9.55 -27.14 -8.01
CA ASP A 194 9.67 -26.82 -6.60
C ASP A 194 11.09 -27.15 -6.11
N LEU A 195 11.83 -26.14 -5.67
CA LEU A 195 13.21 -26.29 -5.18
C LEU A 195 13.25 -26.58 -3.69
N MET A 196 12.40 -25.91 -2.91
CA MET A 196 12.37 -26.04 -1.46
C MET A 196 11.00 -25.68 -0.90
N ARG A 197 10.57 -26.38 0.16
CA ARG A 197 9.32 -26.14 0.88
C ARG A 197 9.60 -25.98 2.37
N CYS A 198 9.13 -24.88 2.94
CA CYS A 198 9.48 -24.47 4.29
C CYS A 198 8.26 -23.98 5.08
N GLY A 199 8.27 -24.16 6.40
CA GLY A 199 7.23 -23.64 7.29
C GLY A 199 6.13 -24.63 7.62
N ALA A 200 5.09 -24.14 8.28
CA ALA A 200 4.00 -24.96 8.81
C ALA A 200 2.67 -24.23 8.70
N MET A 201 1.65 -24.96 8.26
CA MET A 201 0.32 -24.42 8.00
C MET A 201 -0.72 -25.09 8.89
N GLU A 202 -1.63 -24.30 9.43
CA GLU A 202 -2.79 -24.80 10.16
C GLU A 202 -3.91 -25.22 9.19
N VAL A 203 -4.81 -26.07 9.68
CA VAL A 203 -5.95 -26.57 8.92
C VAL A 203 -7.08 -25.54 8.95
N TYR A 204 -7.67 -25.28 7.79
CA TYR A 204 -8.82 -24.40 7.64
C TYR A 204 -10.07 -24.96 8.34
N ASP A 205 -10.75 -24.11 9.12
CA ASP A 205 -12.01 -24.45 9.76
C ASP A 205 -13.20 -24.26 8.81
N LYS A 206 -13.69 -25.38 8.24
CA LYS A 206 -14.87 -25.42 7.36
C LYS A 206 -16.16 -24.92 8.04
N THR A 207 -16.21 -24.72 9.36
CA THR A 207 -17.39 -24.08 9.97
C THR A 207 -17.57 -22.64 9.53
N TYR A 208 -16.49 -21.96 9.10
CA TYR A 208 -16.56 -20.59 8.57
C TYR A 208 -17.25 -20.51 7.21
N ASP A 209 -17.30 -21.60 6.43
CA ASP A 209 -18.04 -21.65 5.16
C ASP A 209 -19.57 -21.60 5.36
N ARG A 210 -20.05 -21.80 6.61
CA ARG A 210 -21.47 -21.70 6.97
C ARG A 210 -21.86 -20.35 7.57
N VAL A 211 -20.94 -19.38 7.61
CA VAL A 211 -21.21 -18.01 8.05
C VAL A 211 -21.98 -17.28 6.95
N THR A 212 -23.06 -16.63 7.34
CA THR A 212 -23.99 -15.82 6.52
C THR A 212 -24.23 -14.49 7.23
N THR A 213 -24.89 -13.55 6.57
CA THR A 213 -25.16 -12.22 7.18
C THR A 213 -26.10 -12.30 8.38
N LYS A 214 -26.83 -13.42 8.56
CA LYS A 214 -27.73 -13.66 9.70
C LYS A 214 -27.04 -14.31 10.90
N ASN A 215 -25.92 -15.01 10.68
CA ASN A 215 -25.11 -15.66 11.71
C ASN A 215 -23.65 -15.18 11.62
N GLU A 216 -23.47 -13.86 11.55
CA GLU A 216 -22.16 -13.22 11.47
C GLU A 216 -21.29 -13.57 12.69
N LYS A 217 -19.97 -13.71 12.46
CA LYS A 217 -18.98 -13.93 13.53
C LYS A 217 -18.18 -12.66 13.75
N LYS A 218 -17.91 -12.29 14.99
CA LYS A 218 -17.03 -11.15 15.30
C LYS A 218 -15.60 -11.46 14.87
N LEU A 219 -14.95 -10.50 14.21
CA LEU A 219 -13.51 -10.57 13.96
C LEU A 219 -12.77 -10.35 15.28
N LYS A 220 -11.85 -11.24 15.60
CA LYS A 220 -11.01 -11.20 16.79
C LYS A 220 -9.64 -10.67 16.41
N ARG A 221 -9.01 -9.94 17.33
CA ARG A 221 -7.61 -9.57 17.21
C ARG A 221 -6.77 -10.80 17.56
N ILE A 222 -5.91 -11.23 16.63
CA ILE A 222 -4.98 -12.34 16.80
C ILE A 222 -3.57 -11.75 16.76
N ASN A 223 -2.79 -12.05 17.79
CA ASN A 223 -1.43 -11.55 17.91
C ASN A 223 -0.47 -12.63 17.41
N ARG A 224 -0.15 -12.59 16.12
CA ARG A 224 0.85 -13.47 15.49
C ARG A 224 1.85 -12.65 14.72
N ILE A 225 3.07 -13.15 14.62
CA ILE A 225 4.13 -12.50 13.84
C ILE A 225 3.96 -12.84 12.36
N PHE A 226 3.88 -11.79 11.54
CA PHE A 226 3.85 -11.87 10.08
C PHE A 226 5.18 -11.37 9.55
N HIS A 227 6.01 -12.28 9.03
CA HIS A 227 7.28 -11.94 8.42
C HIS A 227 7.05 -11.30 7.06
N LYS A 228 7.68 -10.15 6.83
CA LYS A 228 7.58 -9.35 5.60
C LYS A 228 8.93 -9.22 4.90
N VAL A 229 9.76 -10.25 5.01
CA VAL A 229 11.16 -10.26 4.53
C VAL A 229 11.22 -10.07 3.02
N THR A 230 12.07 -9.15 2.55
CA THR A 230 12.34 -8.90 1.12
C THR A 230 13.19 -10.03 0.51
N THR A 231 13.58 -9.89 -0.76
CA THR A 231 14.28 -10.93 -1.52
C THR A 231 15.73 -11.10 -1.08
N THR A 232 16.48 -10.01 -0.89
CA THR A 232 17.91 -10.05 -0.49
C THR A 232 18.12 -10.53 0.94
N ASP A 233 17.20 -10.20 1.85
CA ASP A 233 17.27 -10.62 3.25
C ASP A 233 16.96 -12.11 3.45
N ASP A 234 16.25 -12.72 2.50
CA ASP A 234 15.85 -14.11 2.55
C ASP A 234 17.08 -15.05 2.49
N PRO A 235 17.36 -15.83 3.54
CA PRO A 235 18.55 -16.68 3.59
C PRO A 235 18.50 -17.83 2.56
N ILE A 236 17.31 -18.32 2.21
CA ILE A 236 17.15 -19.39 1.23
C ILE A 236 17.38 -18.82 -0.18
N ILE A 237 16.85 -17.64 -0.48
CA ILE A 237 17.13 -17.00 -1.77
C ILE A 237 18.63 -16.71 -1.92
N ARG A 238 19.30 -16.21 -0.87
CA ARG A 238 20.76 -16.02 -0.88
C ARG A 238 21.54 -17.32 -1.15
N GLN A 239 21.09 -18.44 -0.57
CA GLN A 239 21.70 -19.74 -0.84
C GLN A 239 21.44 -20.23 -2.28
N LEU A 240 20.20 -20.10 -2.76
CA LEU A 240 19.82 -20.48 -4.12
C LEU A 240 20.58 -19.63 -5.16
N ALA A 241 20.75 -18.34 -4.90
CA ALA A 241 21.48 -17.43 -5.77
C ALA A 241 22.94 -17.83 -5.98
N LYS A 242 23.57 -18.59 -5.08
CA LYS A 242 24.92 -19.12 -5.28
C LYS A 242 24.97 -20.29 -6.26
N THR A 243 23.86 -21.00 -6.44
CA THR A 243 23.82 -22.30 -7.15
C THR A 243 23.05 -22.27 -8.46
N GLN A 244 21.92 -21.58 -8.53
CA GLN A 244 21.04 -21.56 -9.71
C GLN A 244 20.17 -20.30 -9.76
N GLY A 245 19.68 -19.98 -10.96
CA GLY A 245 18.83 -18.83 -11.21
C GLY A 245 19.60 -17.55 -11.47
N ASN A 246 18.96 -16.63 -12.19
CA ASN A 246 19.49 -15.30 -12.46
C ASN A 246 18.49 -14.18 -12.19
N VAL A 247 17.25 -14.52 -11.84
CA VAL A 247 16.25 -13.54 -11.40
C VAL A 247 15.62 -14.03 -10.10
N PHE A 248 15.62 -13.18 -9.08
CA PHE A 248 15.12 -13.50 -7.75
C PHE A 248 14.06 -12.49 -7.30
N ALA A 249 12.95 -12.97 -6.75
CA ALA A 249 11.88 -12.13 -6.25
C ALA A 249 10.99 -12.85 -5.22
N THR A 250 10.07 -12.11 -4.59
CA THR A 250 8.93 -12.69 -3.85
C THR A 250 7.65 -12.61 -4.69
N ASP A 251 6.67 -13.45 -4.38
CA ASP A 251 5.35 -13.45 -5.04
C ASP A 251 4.64 -12.09 -4.96
N ALA A 252 4.75 -11.36 -3.85
CA ALA A 252 4.18 -10.02 -3.69
C ALA A 252 4.78 -8.99 -4.68
N ILE A 253 6.09 -9.06 -4.88
CA ILE A 253 6.85 -8.21 -5.81
C ILE A 253 6.48 -8.56 -7.26
N LEU A 254 6.50 -9.87 -7.59
CA LEU A 254 6.10 -10.36 -8.90
C LEU A 254 4.64 -10.02 -9.23
N ALA A 255 3.71 -10.22 -8.30
CA ALA A 255 2.31 -9.92 -8.48
C ALA A 255 2.07 -8.42 -8.75
N THR A 256 2.85 -7.55 -8.12
CA THR A 256 2.77 -6.10 -8.35
C THR A 256 3.25 -5.72 -9.76
N MET A 257 4.35 -6.30 -10.23
CA MET A 257 4.82 -6.08 -11.61
C MET A 257 3.87 -6.67 -12.65
N MET A 258 3.46 -7.93 -12.48
CA MET A 258 2.55 -8.63 -13.38
C MET A 258 1.19 -7.94 -13.54
N CYS A 259 0.71 -7.27 -12.49
CA CYS A 259 -0.59 -6.59 -12.48
C CYS A 259 -0.47 -5.06 -12.59
N CYS A 260 0.69 -4.53 -12.99
CA CYS A 260 0.98 -3.08 -12.97
C CYS A 260 -0.07 -2.24 -13.71
N THR A 261 -0.63 -2.76 -14.82
CA THR A 261 -1.61 -2.07 -15.67
C THR A 261 -2.95 -1.80 -14.99
N ARG A 262 -3.23 -2.47 -13.86
CA ARG A 262 -4.44 -2.25 -13.05
C ARG A 262 -4.21 -1.28 -11.89
N SER A 263 -2.95 -0.92 -11.61
CA SER A 263 -2.61 -0.04 -10.50
C SER A 263 -2.94 1.42 -10.80
N SER A 264 -3.45 2.12 -9.79
CA SER A 264 -3.92 3.49 -9.85
C SER A 264 -3.18 4.37 -8.84
N TYR A 265 -2.77 3.82 -7.69
CA TYR A 265 -1.84 4.45 -6.76
C TYR A 265 -0.38 4.17 -7.15
N SER A 266 0.54 5.02 -6.71
CA SER A 266 1.97 4.82 -6.98
C SER A 266 2.52 3.69 -6.11
N TRP A 267 3.48 2.96 -6.64
CA TRP A 267 4.27 1.96 -5.96
C TRP A 267 5.66 1.96 -6.58
N ASP A 268 6.65 1.47 -5.84
CA ASP A 268 8.02 1.34 -6.28
C ASP A 268 8.61 -0.02 -5.87
N ILE A 269 9.57 -0.50 -6.67
CA ILE A 269 10.31 -1.75 -6.50
C ILE A 269 11.77 -1.45 -6.79
N VAL A 270 12.65 -1.81 -5.87
CA VAL A 270 14.10 -1.69 -6.03
C VAL A 270 14.60 -2.88 -6.84
N VAL A 271 15.51 -2.64 -7.77
CA VAL A 271 16.17 -3.70 -8.53
C VAL A 271 17.66 -3.56 -8.34
N GLN A 272 18.29 -4.60 -7.82
CA GLN A 272 19.73 -4.66 -7.71
C GLN A 272 20.28 -5.62 -8.77
N ARG A 273 21.18 -5.12 -9.61
CA ARG A 273 21.88 -5.94 -10.58
C ARG A 273 23.32 -6.16 -10.14
N VAL A 274 23.67 -7.44 -9.94
CA VAL A 274 25.01 -7.88 -9.55
C VAL A 274 25.45 -8.97 -10.52
N GLY A 275 26.46 -8.70 -11.34
CA GLY A 275 26.85 -9.59 -12.43
C GLY A 275 25.70 -9.86 -13.42
N ASP A 276 25.41 -11.14 -13.62
CA ASP A 276 24.32 -11.66 -14.45
C ASP A 276 23.02 -11.89 -13.68
N LYS A 277 22.92 -11.44 -12.42
CA LYS A 277 21.79 -11.68 -11.53
C LYS A 277 21.01 -10.40 -11.25
N LEU A 278 19.69 -10.55 -11.19
CA LEU A 278 18.74 -9.51 -10.79
C LEU A 278 18.03 -9.92 -9.50
N PHE A 279 18.04 -9.02 -8.52
CA PHE A 279 17.26 -9.12 -7.30
C PHE A 279 16.19 -8.02 -7.32
N PHE A 280 14.93 -8.42 -7.18
CA PHE A 280 13.82 -7.48 -7.06
C PHE A 280 13.41 -7.39 -5.60
N ASP A 281 13.56 -6.20 -5.01
CA ASP A 281 13.32 -5.92 -3.60
C ASP A 281 12.25 -4.85 -3.40
N LYS A 282 11.68 -4.85 -2.21
CA LYS A 282 10.82 -3.77 -1.72
C LYS A 282 11.58 -3.00 -0.63
N ARG A 283 11.24 -1.73 -0.45
CA ARG A 283 11.78 -0.94 0.67
C ARG A 283 11.05 -1.27 1.97
N ASP A 284 11.78 -1.43 3.06
CA ASP A 284 11.21 -1.77 4.36
C ASP A 284 10.40 -0.64 4.99
N ASP A 285 10.74 0.61 4.70
CA ASP A 285 10.05 1.81 5.18
C ASP A 285 8.80 2.18 4.36
N SER A 286 8.47 1.40 3.34
CA SER A 286 7.39 1.71 2.40
C SER A 286 6.03 1.13 2.80
N ASP A 287 4.97 1.74 2.28
CA ASP A 287 3.59 1.24 2.40
C ASP A 287 3.31 0.04 1.45
N PHE A 288 4.33 -0.62 0.88
CA PHE A 288 4.19 -1.63 -0.17
C PHE A 288 3.27 -2.80 0.24
N ASP A 289 3.39 -3.25 1.49
CA ASP A 289 2.59 -4.35 2.04
C ASP A 289 1.18 -3.94 2.46
N LEU A 290 0.85 -2.64 2.43
CA LEU A 290 -0.48 -2.17 2.79
C LEU A 290 -1.47 -2.47 1.67
N LEU A 291 -2.63 -2.99 2.06
CA LEU A 291 -3.71 -3.32 1.13
C LEU A 291 -4.51 -2.07 0.76
N THR A 292 -4.48 -1.66 -0.50
CA THR A 292 -5.27 -0.52 -0.99
C THR A 292 -6.78 -0.80 -0.88
N VAL A 293 -7.59 0.24 -0.69
CA VAL A 293 -9.05 0.14 -0.53
C VAL A 293 -9.74 1.09 -1.49
N SER A 294 -10.62 0.55 -2.33
CA SER A 294 -11.38 1.30 -3.34
C SER A 294 -10.49 2.09 -4.32
N GLU A 295 -9.28 1.60 -4.57
CA GLU A 295 -8.25 2.25 -5.42
C GLU A 295 -8.73 2.50 -6.85
N THR A 296 -9.44 1.53 -7.44
CA THR A 296 -9.92 1.56 -8.83
C THR A 296 -11.41 1.94 -8.92
N ALA A 297 -11.99 2.39 -7.80
CA ALA A 297 -13.35 2.91 -7.80
C ALA A 297 -13.47 4.13 -8.70
N THR A 298 -14.69 4.40 -9.18
CA THR A 298 -14.97 5.61 -9.97
C THR A 298 -14.69 6.89 -9.17
N GLU A 299 -14.91 6.83 -7.86
CA GLU A 299 -14.58 7.88 -6.89
C GLU A 299 -13.81 7.20 -5.73
N PRO A 300 -12.47 7.11 -5.83
CA PRO A 300 -11.63 6.61 -4.76
C PRO A 300 -11.72 7.50 -3.52
N PRO A 301 -11.36 7.00 -2.32
CA PRO A 301 -11.32 7.81 -1.10
C PRO A 301 -10.40 9.04 -1.26
N GLN A 302 -10.87 10.22 -0.84
CA GLN A 302 -10.14 11.50 -0.91
C GLN A 302 -10.06 12.22 0.45
N ASP A 303 -10.48 11.54 1.52
CA ASP A 303 -10.41 12.06 2.87
C ASP A 303 -8.94 12.25 3.30
N GLU A 304 -8.66 13.33 4.02
CA GLU A 304 -7.29 13.72 4.41
C GLU A 304 -7.06 13.62 5.92
N GLY A 305 -5.78 13.64 6.31
CA GLY A 305 -5.34 13.75 7.69
C GLY A 305 -5.89 12.65 8.60
N ASN A 306 -6.46 13.05 9.73
CA ASN A 306 -6.94 12.14 10.78
C ASN A 306 -8.32 11.52 10.48
N SER A 307 -8.85 11.65 9.26
CA SER A 307 -10.09 10.93 8.90
C SER A 307 -9.86 9.43 8.95
N ILE A 308 -10.80 8.70 9.59
CA ILE A 308 -10.81 7.24 9.59
C ILE A 308 -10.98 6.61 8.20
N ASN A 309 -11.36 7.42 7.20
CA ASN A 309 -11.56 7.00 5.83
C ASN A 309 -10.50 7.58 4.88
N SER A 310 -9.40 8.14 5.39
CA SER A 310 -8.26 8.50 4.54
C SER A 310 -7.66 7.24 3.89
N PRO A 311 -7.10 7.31 2.66
CA PRO A 311 -6.55 6.15 1.98
C PRO A 311 -5.56 5.35 2.82
N ARG A 312 -4.67 6.03 3.54
CA ARG A 312 -3.68 5.41 4.44
C ARG A 312 -4.34 4.68 5.62
N ASN A 313 -5.29 5.32 6.31
CA ASN A 313 -5.98 4.69 7.44
C ASN A 313 -6.84 3.49 7.00
N LEU A 314 -7.49 3.58 5.84
CA LEU A 314 -8.22 2.45 5.26
C LEU A 314 -7.28 1.30 4.89
N ALA A 315 -6.08 1.59 4.39
CA ALA A 315 -5.10 0.57 4.04
C ALA A 315 -4.54 -0.14 5.28
N LEU A 316 -4.25 0.61 6.35
CA LEU A 316 -3.86 0.06 7.65
C LEU A 316 -4.95 -0.85 8.22
N GLU A 317 -6.20 -0.38 8.21
CA GLU A 317 -7.35 -1.17 8.66
C GLU A 317 -7.56 -2.44 7.83
N ALA A 318 -7.50 -2.34 6.49
CA ALA A 318 -7.66 -3.48 5.60
C ALA A 318 -6.56 -4.54 5.81
N THR A 319 -5.32 -4.10 6.01
CA THR A 319 -4.18 -4.99 6.30
C THR A 319 -4.36 -5.68 7.65
N PHE A 320 -4.77 -4.93 8.67
CA PHE A 320 -5.12 -5.49 9.99
C PHE A 320 -6.25 -6.51 9.90
N ILE A 321 -7.32 -6.22 9.16
CA ILE A 321 -8.42 -7.16 8.93
C ILE A 321 -7.91 -8.43 8.25
N ASN A 322 -7.07 -8.30 7.23
CA ASN A 322 -6.55 -9.43 6.47
C ASN A 322 -5.66 -10.34 7.31
N HIS A 323 -4.75 -9.76 8.10
CA HIS A 323 -3.93 -10.52 9.06
C HIS A 323 -4.81 -11.30 10.05
N ASN A 324 -5.74 -10.63 10.72
CA ASN A 324 -6.61 -11.30 11.70
C ASN A 324 -7.50 -12.37 11.07
N PHE A 325 -8.12 -12.08 9.92
CA PHE A 325 -9.00 -13.01 9.24
C PHE A 325 -8.24 -14.26 8.80
N SER A 326 -7.03 -14.11 8.25
CA SER A 326 -6.20 -15.23 7.77
C SER A 326 -5.94 -16.28 8.86
N GLN A 327 -5.78 -15.85 10.11
CA GLN A 327 -5.49 -16.74 11.24
C GLN A 327 -6.77 -17.19 11.95
N GLN A 328 -7.81 -16.35 12.01
CA GLN A 328 -9.04 -16.65 12.75
C GLN A 328 -9.86 -17.79 12.16
N VAL A 329 -9.78 -17.98 10.85
CA VAL A 329 -10.51 -19.04 10.13
C VAL A 329 -9.78 -20.39 10.16
N LEU A 330 -8.67 -20.47 10.87
CA LEU A 330 -7.90 -21.69 11.06
C LEU A 330 -8.30 -22.33 12.38
N LYS A 331 -8.00 -23.62 12.51
CA LYS A 331 -8.24 -24.36 13.75
C LYS A 331 -7.02 -24.25 14.67
N PRO A 332 -7.10 -23.48 15.78
CA PRO A 332 -5.98 -23.35 16.69
C PRO A 332 -5.76 -24.66 17.46
N GLY A 333 -4.52 -25.08 17.61
CA GLY A 333 -4.13 -26.22 18.44
C GLY A 333 -4.43 -27.61 17.88
N GLU A 334 -4.92 -27.71 16.63
CA GLU A 334 -4.87 -28.98 15.88
C GLU A 334 -3.49 -29.17 15.24
N ASP A 335 -3.18 -30.41 14.84
CA ASP A 335 -1.93 -30.74 14.17
C ASP A 335 -1.74 -29.89 12.90
N LYS A 336 -0.61 -29.18 12.85
CA LYS A 336 -0.21 -28.39 11.69
C LYS A 336 0.30 -29.32 10.60
N TYR A 337 0.04 -28.96 9.35
CA TYR A 337 0.74 -29.55 8.22
C TYR A 337 2.12 -28.90 8.10
N VAL A 338 3.17 -29.68 8.34
CA VAL A 338 4.56 -29.21 8.35
C VAL A 338 5.23 -29.60 7.05
N PHE A 339 5.89 -28.64 6.39
CA PHE A 339 6.74 -28.94 5.24
C PHE A 339 8.06 -29.60 5.66
N GLU A 340 8.84 -30.03 4.67
CA GLU A 340 10.14 -30.70 4.88
C GLU A 340 11.12 -29.84 5.70
N ASN A 341 11.10 -28.52 5.50
CA ASN A 341 11.99 -27.59 6.19
C ASN A 341 11.20 -26.68 7.15
N LYS A 342 11.87 -26.20 8.20
CA LYS A 342 11.31 -25.23 9.15
C LYS A 342 11.16 -23.84 8.50
N ASN A 343 10.41 -22.96 9.16
CA ASN A 343 10.31 -21.57 8.73
C ASN A 343 11.71 -20.91 8.82
N PRO A 344 12.25 -20.37 7.71
CA PRO A 344 13.61 -19.82 7.67
C PRO A 344 13.78 -18.50 8.43
N PHE A 345 12.68 -17.87 8.85
CA PHE A 345 12.68 -16.55 9.50
C PHE A 345 12.56 -16.63 11.02
N VAL A 346 12.54 -17.84 11.58
CA VAL A 346 12.37 -18.07 13.02
C VAL A 346 13.64 -18.68 13.58
N GLN A 347 14.24 -18.01 14.56
CA GLN A 347 15.37 -18.57 15.31
C GLN A 347 14.86 -19.62 16.31
N THR A 348 15.62 -20.69 16.49
CA THR A 348 15.16 -21.97 17.06
C THR A 348 14.84 -22.00 18.56
N GLU A 349 14.82 -20.88 19.27
CA GLU A 349 14.78 -20.86 20.75
C GLU A 349 13.66 -20.03 21.40
N GLU A 350 12.91 -19.23 20.64
CA GLU A 350 11.77 -18.49 21.21
C GLU A 350 10.44 -19.17 20.87
N GLU A 351 9.53 -19.28 21.85
CA GLU A 351 8.11 -19.59 21.65
C GLU A 351 7.40 -18.44 20.95
N THR A 352 7.91 -18.02 19.79
CA THR A 352 7.33 -16.95 19.01
C THR A 352 6.09 -17.49 18.30
N GLU A 353 4.91 -16.94 18.61
CA GLU A 353 3.66 -17.30 17.91
C GLU A 353 3.66 -16.74 16.48
N VAL A 354 4.24 -17.50 15.56
CA VAL A 354 4.29 -17.14 14.14
C VAL A 354 2.96 -17.46 13.45
N ALA A 355 2.60 -16.62 12.48
CA ALA A 355 1.46 -16.86 11.59
C ALA A 355 1.58 -18.24 10.90
N SER A 356 0.43 -18.88 10.66
CA SER A 356 0.34 -20.04 9.78
C SER A 356 0.74 -19.61 8.38
N VAL A 357 1.85 -20.16 7.88
CA VAL A 357 2.37 -19.88 6.54
C VAL A 357 3.30 -20.98 6.09
N GLY A 358 3.18 -21.37 4.83
CA GLY A 358 4.10 -22.26 4.13
C GLY A 358 4.74 -21.54 2.96
N TYR A 359 6.07 -21.55 2.90
CA TYR A 359 6.87 -20.97 1.81
C TYR A 359 7.26 -22.06 0.82
N ARG A 360 7.13 -21.75 -0.47
CA ARG A 360 7.63 -22.58 -1.58
C ARG A 360 8.57 -21.76 -2.45
N TYR A 361 9.79 -22.25 -2.63
CA TYR A 361 10.76 -21.67 -3.55
C TYR A 361 10.63 -22.42 -4.86
N ARG A 362 10.27 -21.70 -5.92
CA ARG A 362 9.90 -22.29 -7.20
C ARG A 362 10.71 -21.68 -8.32
N LYS A 363 11.03 -22.51 -9.31
CA LYS A 363 11.86 -22.14 -10.46
C LYS A 363 11.04 -22.18 -11.75
N TRP A 364 11.11 -21.12 -12.53
CA TRP A 364 10.54 -21.02 -13.87
C TRP A 364 11.63 -20.75 -14.90
N ASP A 365 11.55 -21.48 -16.01
CA ASP A 365 12.30 -21.19 -17.24
C ASP A 365 11.46 -20.25 -18.11
N LEU A 366 11.93 -19.01 -18.27
CA LEU A 366 11.25 -17.99 -19.07
C LEU A 366 11.82 -17.88 -20.49
N GLY A 367 12.77 -18.74 -20.88
CA GLY A 367 13.46 -18.73 -22.17
C GLY A 367 14.58 -17.69 -22.29
N ASN A 368 15.40 -17.78 -23.35
CA ASN A 368 16.63 -16.99 -23.55
C ASN A 368 17.49 -16.89 -22.28
N ASP A 369 17.76 -18.04 -21.66
CA ASP A 369 18.61 -18.18 -20.47
C ASP A 369 18.12 -17.40 -19.23
N ILE A 370 16.86 -16.97 -19.19
CA ILE A 370 16.24 -16.34 -18.02
C ILE A 370 15.59 -17.41 -17.14
N VAL A 371 16.13 -17.59 -15.94
CA VAL A 371 15.65 -18.52 -14.93
C VAL A 371 15.21 -17.75 -13.69
N LEU A 372 13.89 -17.64 -13.53
CA LEU A 372 13.26 -16.98 -12.39
C LEU A 372 13.15 -17.94 -11.21
N ILE A 373 13.59 -17.50 -10.04
CA ILE A 373 13.34 -18.15 -8.77
C ILE A 373 12.54 -17.19 -7.90
N ALA A 374 11.41 -17.67 -7.37
CA ALA A 374 10.58 -16.87 -6.49
C ALA A 374 10.12 -17.61 -5.25
N ARG A 375 10.04 -16.88 -4.14
CA ARG A 375 9.35 -17.35 -2.92
C ARG A 375 7.85 -17.10 -3.08
N CYS A 376 7.07 -18.16 -2.97
CA CYS A 376 5.61 -18.15 -2.99
C CYS A 376 5.03 -18.63 -1.66
N GLU A 377 3.82 -18.21 -1.34
CA GLU A 377 3.24 -18.43 -0.02
C GLU A 377 1.87 -19.12 -0.06
N HIS A 378 1.67 -20.06 0.87
CA HIS A 378 0.38 -20.63 1.21
C HIS A 378 -0.01 -20.25 2.64
N ASP A 379 -1.27 -19.85 2.84
CA ASP A 379 -1.73 -19.39 4.14
C ASP A 379 -2.18 -20.58 5.03
N ALA A 380 -2.75 -21.63 4.44
CA ALA A 380 -3.30 -22.78 5.16
C ALA A 380 -3.46 -24.04 4.29
N VAL A 381 -3.86 -25.14 4.92
CA VAL A 381 -4.30 -26.36 4.24
C VAL A 381 -5.78 -26.68 4.51
N MET A 382 -6.41 -27.42 3.60
CA MET A 382 -7.78 -27.91 3.75
C MET A 382 -7.87 -29.34 3.19
N TYR A 383 -8.58 -30.22 3.87
CA TYR A 383 -8.87 -31.55 3.33
C TYR A 383 -10.15 -31.52 2.49
N GLY A 384 -10.13 -32.07 1.27
CA GLY A 384 -11.29 -32.22 0.40
C GLY A 384 -12.30 -33.25 0.91
N PRO A 385 -13.41 -33.48 0.19
CA PRO A 385 -14.39 -34.52 0.55
C PRO A 385 -13.80 -35.94 0.60
N ASN A 386 -12.79 -36.22 -0.23
CA ASN A 386 -12.10 -37.51 -0.30
C ASN A 386 -10.85 -37.57 0.61
N ASN A 387 -10.70 -36.60 1.52
CA ASN A 387 -9.50 -36.43 2.35
C ASN A 387 -8.22 -36.04 1.56
N ASP A 388 -8.37 -35.57 0.33
CA ASP A 388 -7.26 -35.02 -0.46
C ASP A 388 -6.80 -33.69 0.15
N LEU A 389 -5.49 -33.55 0.38
CA LEU A 389 -4.91 -32.31 0.89
C LEU A 389 -4.94 -31.23 -0.20
N GLN A 390 -5.44 -30.04 0.15
CA GLN A 390 -5.48 -28.86 -0.71
C GLN A 390 -4.76 -27.70 -0.03
N PHE A 391 -3.88 -27.02 -0.77
CA PHE A 391 -3.23 -25.80 -0.32
C PHE A 391 -4.10 -24.60 -0.66
N ILE A 392 -4.26 -23.68 0.30
CA ILE A 392 -5.16 -22.54 0.13
C ILE A 392 -4.48 -21.23 0.48
N ASN A 393 -4.82 -20.19 -0.28
CA ASN A 393 -4.58 -18.80 0.12
C ASN A 393 -5.85 -18.19 0.69
N ILE A 394 -5.71 -17.43 1.76
CA ILE A 394 -6.82 -16.81 2.49
C ILE A 394 -6.60 -15.30 2.48
N LYS A 395 -7.53 -14.57 1.85
CA LYS A 395 -7.51 -13.11 1.79
C LYS A 395 -8.88 -12.55 2.24
N SER A 396 -8.93 -11.30 2.63
CA SER A 396 -10.17 -10.67 3.10
C SER A 396 -10.53 -9.42 2.31
N LEU A 397 -11.76 -9.36 1.80
CA LEU A 397 -12.39 -8.15 1.33
C LEU A 397 -13.00 -7.40 2.52
N ASN A 398 -12.89 -6.07 2.51
CA ASN A 398 -13.35 -5.21 3.60
C ASN A 398 -14.37 -4.15 3.13
N GLU A 399 -15.54 -4.12 3.77
CA GLU A 399 -16.53 -3.05 3.61
C GLU A 399 -16.38 -2.02 4.73
N TRP A 400 -16.03 -0.79 4.35
CA TRP A 400 -15.84 0.33 5.29
C TRP A 400 -17.08 1.25 5.35
N ASP A 401 -17.70 1.54 4.21
CA ASP A 401 -18.95 2.29 4.10
C ASP A 401 -19.68 1.94 2.79
N SER A 402 -20.83 1.29 2.90
CA SER A 402 -21.60 0.79 1.74
C SER A 402 -22.05 1.87 0.76
N ARG A 403 -22.10 3.14 1.19
CA ARG A 403 -22.38 4.28 0.31
C ARG A 403 -21.31 4.47 -0.77
N HIS A 404 -20.07 4.09 -0.45
CA HIS A 404 -18.94 4.16 -1.37
C HIS A 404 -18.69 2.84 -2.11
N SER A 405 -19.34 1.75 -1.68
CA SER A 405 -19.43 0.47 -2.40
C SER A 405 -20.52 0.48 -3.48
N GLY A 406 -20.68 1.59 -4.21
CA GLY A 406 -21.72 1.71 -5.24
C GLY A 406 -23.16 1.57 -4.72
N GLY A 407 -23.37 1.79 -3.42
CA GLY A 407 -24.66 1.64 -2.75
C GLY A 407 -25.07 0.19 -2.44
N VAL A 408 -24.16 -0.77 -2.60
CA VAL A 408 -24.39 -2.19 -2.30
C VAL A 408 -23.99 -2.46 -0.85
N ASP A 409 -24.99 -2.53 0.04
CA ASP A 409 -24.79 -2.95 1.43
C ASP A 409 -24.66 -4.48 1.53
N TRP A 410 -23.53 -4.94 2.06
CA TRP A 410 -23.23 -6.38 2.11
C TRP A 410 -24.22 -7.14 3.00
N ARG A 411 -24.67 -6.55 4.12
CA ARG A 411 -25.59 -7.24 5.05
C ARG A 411 -26.92 -7.61 4.39
N SER A 412 -27.41 -6.76 3.49
CA SER A 412 -28.65 -7.00 2.75
C SER A 412 -28.46 -7.81 1.45
N ARG A 413 -27.28 -7.75 0.83
CA ARG A 413 -27.06 -8.29 -0.53
C ARG A 413 -26.18 -9.53 -0.62
N LEU A 414 -25.32 -9.82 0.36
CA LEU A 414 -24.33 -10.89 0.24
C LEU A 414 -24.96 -12.29 0.15
N ASP A 415 -26.06 -12.55 0.87
CA ASP A 415 -26.75 -13.84 0.87
C ASP A 415 -27.62 -14.05 -0.39
N SER A 416 -28.19 -12.98 -0.93
CA SER A 416 -29.14 -13.06 -2.05
C SER A 416 -28.52 -12.75 -3.43
N GLN A 417 -27.48 -11.92 -3.46
CA GLN A 417 -26.87 -11.34 -4.67
C GLN A 417 -25.34 -11.31 -4.55
N ARG A 418 -24.74 -12.42 -4.11
CA ARG A 418 -23.29 -12.55 -3.92
C ARG A 418 -22.46 -12.10 -5.14
N GLY A 419 -22.92 -12.46 -6.35
CA GLY A 419 -22.28 -12.03 -7.60
C GLY A 419 -22.27 -10.51 -7.80
N ALA A 420 -23.29 -9.78 -7.35
CA ALA A 420 -23.35 -8.33 -7.44
C ALA A 420 -22.39 -7.63 -6.46
N VAL A 421 -22.24 -8.21 -5.25
CA VAL A 421 -21.25 -7.76 -4.27
C VAL A 421 -19.85 -7.95 -4.84
N LEU A 422 -19.54 -9.15 -5.33
CA LEU A 422 -18.24 -9.45 -5.92
C LEU A 422 -17.93 -8.58 -7.15
N ALA A 423 -18.91 -8.36 -8.04
CA ALA A 423 -18.72 -7.50 -9.21
C ALA A 423 -18.39 -6.05 -8.82
N THR A 424 -19.01 -5.54 -7.76
CA THR A 424 -18.69 -4.22 -7.20
C THR A 424 -17.26 -4.18 -6.66
N GLU A 425 -16.86 -5.20 -5.91
CA GLU A 425 -15.50 -5.31 -5.37
C GLU A 425 -14.44 -5.46 -6.47
N LEU A 426 -14.72 -6.22 -7.52
CA LEU A 426 -13.84 -6.34 -8.68
C LEU A 426 -13.63 -5.01 -9.40
N LYS A 427 -14.67 -4.17 -9.47
CA LYS A 427 -14.55 -2.83 -10.03
C LYS A 427 -13.73 -1.90 -9.14
N ASN A 428 -13.98 -1.92 -7.83
CA ASN A 428 -13.39 -0.96 -6.89
C ASN A 428 -11.98 -1.34 -6.42
N ASN A 429 -11.64 -2.63 -6.42
CA ASN A 429 -10.41 -3.20 -5.89
C ASN A 429 -9.67 -4.08 -6.92
N SER A 430 -9.73 -3.71 -8.20
CA SER A 430 -9.23 -4.53 -9.32
C SER A 430 -7.74 -4.89 -9.19
N SER A 431 -6.90 -3.91 -8.82
CA SER A 431 -5.46 -4.10 -8.60
C SER A 431 -5.20 -5.12 -7.49
N LYS A 432 -5.80 -4.91 -6.30
CA LYS A 432 -5.67 -5.78 -5.13
C LYS A 432 -6.08 -7.23 -5.41
N LEU A 433 -7.25 -7.42 -6.03
CA LEU A 433 -7.76 -8.75 -6.37
C LEU A 433 -6.91 -9.46 -7.42
N ALA A 434 -6.40 -8.72 -8.42
CA ALA A 434 -5.48 -9.28 -9.40
C ALA A 434 -4.16 -9.75 -8.76
N LYS A 435 -3.55 -8.93 -7.88
CA LYS A 435 -2.31 -9.30 -7.18
C LYS A 435 -2.46 -10.59 -6.35
N TRP A 436 -3.55 -10.70 -5.58
CA TRP A 436 -3.83 -11.92 -4.81
C TRP A 436 -4.02 -13.16 -5.68
N THR A 437 -4.68 -12.98 -6.83
CA THR A 437 -4.92 -14.07 -7.78
C THR A 437 -3.62 -14.54 -8.41
N VAL A 438 -2.77 -13.61 -8.86
CA VAL A 438 -1.44 -13.93 -9.40
C VAL A 438 -0.58 -14.65 -8.37
N ALA A 439 -0.48 -14.12 -7.14
CA ALA A 439 0.29 -14.77 -6.08
C ALA A 439 -0.20 -16.22 -5.81
N SER A 440 -1.52 -16.43 -5.79
CA SER A 440 -2.09 -17.77 -5.61
C SER A 440 -1.82 -18.71 -6.79
N ILE A 441 -1.75 -18.19 -8.01
CA ILE A 441 -1.37 -18.96 -9.21
C ILE A 441 0.12 -19.31 -9.16
N LEU A 442 0.99 -18.34 -8.83
CA LEU A 442 2.43 -18.56 -8.69
C LEU A 442 2.75 -19.60 -7.60
N ALA A 443 2.00 -19.61 -6.51
CA ALA A 443 2.11 -20.61 -5.45
C ALA A 443 1.57 -22.00 -5.86
N ALA A 444 0.80 -22.10 -6.95
CA ALA A 444 -0.04 -23.26 -7.30
C ALA A 444 -0.96 -23.67 -6.14
N SER A 445 -1.67 -22.71 -5.58
CA SER A 445 -2.73 -22.98 -4.60
C SER A 445 -3.95 -23.61 -5.28
N ASP A 446 -4.50 -24.65 -4.66
CA ASP A 446 -5.70 -25.32 -5.15
C ASP A 446 -6.93 -24.42 -5.07
N GLN A 447 -6.99 -23.60 -4.01
CA GLN A 447 -8.08 -22.66 -3.77
C GLN A 447 -7.55 -21.31 -3.27
N ILE A 448 -8.23 -20.24 -3.68
CA ILE A 448 -8.20 -18.94 -3.03
C ILE A 448 -9.54 -18.72 -2.31
N LYS A 449 -9.48 -18.41 -1.02
CA LYS A 449 -10.64 -18.12 -0.18
C LYS A 449 -10.69 -16.64 0.18
N PHE A 450 -11.85 -16.02 -0.02
CA PHE A 450 -12.15 -14.66 0.35
C PHE A 450 -13.09 -14.59 1.54
N GLY A 451 -12.70 -13.85 2.57
CA GLY A 451 -13.59 -13.41 3.64
C GLY A 451 -14.27 -12.10 3.29
N TYR A 452 -15.57 -11.98 3.58
CA TYR A 452 -16.30 -10.72 3.53
C TYR A 452 -16.39 -10.16 4.94
N VAL A 453 -15.58 -9.14 5.24
CA VAL A 453 -15.53 -8.49 6.54
C VAL A 453 -16.09 -7.07 6.43
N SER A 454 -16.97 -6.69 7.33
CA SER A 454 -17.56 -5.34 7.37
C SER A 454 -17.35 -4.72 8.75
N ARG A 455 -17.18 -3.39 8.83
CA ARG A 455 -17.24 -2.67 10.12
C ARG A 455 -18.58 -2.96 10.80
N GLN A 456 -18.60 -3.08 12.12
CA GLN A 456 -19.86 -3.25 12.86
C GLN A 456 -20.72 -1.97 12.75
N HIS A 457 -20.07 -0.82 12.79
CA HIS A 457 -20.70 0.48 12.57
C HIS A 457 -19.80 1.30 11.65
N VAL A 458 -20.35 1.98 10.64
CA VAL A 458 -19.57 2.68 9.58
C VAL A 458 -18.59 3.73 10.11
N LYS A 459 -18.82 4.26 11.32
CA LYS A 459 -17.95 5.24 11.99
C LYS A 459 -16.98 4.64 13.02
N ASP A 460 -17.00 3.32 13.22
CA ASP A 460 -16.16 2.63 14.20
C ASP A 460 -15.21 1.67 13.47
N THR A 461 -13.92 1.97 13.51
CA THR A 461 -12.84 1.17 12.92
C THR A 461 -12.31 0.09 13.87
N ALA A 462 -12.75 0.05 15.13
CA ALA A 462 -12.22 -0.89 16.11
C ALA A 462 -12.90 -2.26 16.10
N LYS A 463 -14.09 -2.36 15.49
CA LYS A 463 -14.93 -3.57 15.54
C LYS A 463 -15.38 -3.98 14.15
N HIS A 464 -15.10 -5.23 13.81
CA HIS A 464 -15.48 -5.83 12.54
C HIS A 464 -16.22 -7.15 12.74
N VAL A 465 -17.00 -7.51 11.73
CA VAL A 465 -17.75 -8.77 11.67
C VAL A 465 -17.54 -9.44 10.33
N ILE A 466 -17.40 -10.77 10.37
CA ILE A 466 -17.30 -11.65 9.22
C ILE A 466 -18.74 -12.00 8.79
N LEU A 467 -19.09 -11.59 7.58
CA LEU A 467 -20.41 -11.77 7.00
C LEU A 467 -20.53 -13.06 6.19
N GLY A 468 -19.41 -13.62 5.75
CA GLY A 468 -19.36 -14.88 5.03
C GLY A 468 -18.00 -15.12 4.37
N THR A 469 -17.84 -16.29 3.77
CA THR A 469 -16.67 -16.65 2.97
C THR A 469 -17.08 -17.12 1.58
N GLN A 470 -16.15 -17.04 0.64
CA GLN A 470 -16.31 -17.58 -0.71
C GLN A 470 -14.99 -18.19 -1.17
N GLN A 471 -15.06 -19.26 -1.94
CA GLN A 471 -13.89 -19.98 -2.45
C GLN A 471 -13.91 -20.01 -3.98
N PHE A 472 -12.73 -20.00 -4.57
CA PHE A 472 -12.52 -20.13 -6.00
C PHE A 472 -11.24 -20.91 -6.28
N LYS A 473 -11.17 -21.57 -7.43
CA LYS A 473 -9.86 -21.95 -7.99
C LYS A 473 -9.18 -20.70 -8.55
N PRO A 474 -7.87 -20.47 -8.30
CA PRO A 474 -7.19 -19.27 -8.78
C PRO A 474 -7.27 -19.07 -10.30
N THR A 475 -7.14 -20.14 -11.09
CA THR A 475 -7.22 -20.11 -12.55
C THR A 475 -8.62 -19.73 -13.06
N GLU A 476 -9.67 -20.29 -12.46
CA GLU A 476 -11.07 -19.94 -12.78
C GLU A 476 -11.37 -18.50 -12.37
N PHE A 477 -10.85 -18.04 -11.24
CA PHE A 477 -11.02 -16.67 -10.77
C PHE A 477 -10.28 -15.66 -11.66
N ALA A 478 -9.06 -15.99 -12.11
CA ALA A 478 -8.31 -15.18 -13.07
C ALA A 478 -9.13 -14.91 -14.34
N ALA A 479 -9.79 -15.93 -14.88
CA ALA A 479 -10.69 -15.77 -16.03
C ALA A 479 -11.89 -14.86 -15.70
N GLN A 480 -12.52 -15.01 -14.52
CA GLN A 480 -13.64 -14.16 -14.10
C GLN A 480 -13.27 -12.67 -13.97
N ILE A 481 -12.03 -12.38 -13.57
CA ILE A 481 -11.53 -11.01 -13.40
C ILE A 481 -10.82 -10.46 -14.65
N ASN A 482 -10.90 -11.18 -15.78
CA ASN A 482 -10.24 -10.87 -17.04
C ASN A 482 -8.71 -10.68 -16.90
N LEU A 483 -8.07 -11.51 -16.07
CA LEU A 483 -6.62 -11.54 -15.88
C LEU A 483 -6.02 -12.62 -16.79
N ASN A 484 -5.21 -12.19 -17.75
CA ASN A 484 -4.50 -13.10 -18.65
C ASN A 484 -3.07 -13.33 -18.13
N MET A 485 -2.74 -14.58 -17.78
CA MET A 485 -1.40 -14.94 -17.29
C MET A 485 -0.32 -14.78 -18.37
N ASP A 486 -0.63 -14.99 -19.64
CA ASP A 486 0.35 -14.80 -20.72
C ASP A 486 0.75 -13.32 -20.85
N ASN A 487 -0.20 -12.41 -20.63
CA ASN A 487 0.09 -10.98 -20.57
C ASN A 487 0.90 -10.63 -19.32
N ALA A 488 0.55 -11.19 -18.16
CA ALA A 488 1.29 -10.99 -16.91
C ALA A 488 2.76 -11.43 -17.04
N TRP A 489 3.01 -12.61 -17.61
CA TRP A 489 4.36 -13.10 -17.91
C TRP A 489 5.07 -12.24 -18.95
N GLY A 490 4.36 -11.78 -19.99
CA GLY A 490 4.91 -10.87 -20.99
C GLY A 490 5.37 -9.53 -20.40
N ILE A 491 4.60 -8.97 -19.46
CA ILE A 491 4.97 -7.75 -18.72
C ILE A 491 6.22 -7.99 -17.89
N LEU A 492 6.24 -9.05 -17.08
CA LEU A 492 7.41 -9.40 -16.25
C LEU A 492 8.66 -9.57 -17.11
N ARG A 493 8.53 -10.32 -18.21
CA ARG A 493 9.62 -10.60 -19.13
C ARG A 493 10.19 -9.32 -19.75
N CYS A 494 9.33 -8.40 -20.18
CA CYS A 494 9.77 -7.12 -20.72
C CYS A 494 10.56 -6.30 -19.69
N VAL A 495 10.15 -6.32 -18.43
CA VAL A 495 10.88 -5.62 -17.35
C VAL A 495 12.25 -6.28 -17.12
N VAL A 496 12.28 -7.61 -16.99
CA VAL A 496 13.52 -8.38 -16.78
C VAL A 496 14.51 -8.17 -17.94
N ASP A 497 14.06 -8.26 -19.19
CA ASP A 497 14.92 -8.06 -20.36
C ASP A 497 15.49 -6.64 -20.44
N THR A 498 14.74 -5.64 -19.98
CA THR A 498 15.23 -4.26 -19.89
C THR A 498 16.30 -4.16 -18.82
N CYS A 499 16.06 -4.67 -17.60
CA CYS A 499 17.02 -4.64 -16.50
C CYS A 499 18.31 -5.43 -16.80
N MET A 500 18.21 -6.57 -17.49
CA MET A 500 19.36 -7.39 -17.93
C MET A 500 20.25 -6.71 -18.99
N LYS A 501 19.78 -5.63 -19.64
CA LYS A 501 20.57 -4.82 -20.59
C LYS A 501 21.25 -3.62 -19.95
N LEU A 502 20.89 -3.26 -18.72
CA LEU A 502 21.48 -2.12 -18.02
C LEU A 502 22.92 -2.42 -17.59
N LYS A 503 23.52 -1.56 -16.78
CA LYS A 503 24.80 -1.87 -16.15
C LYS A 503 24.54 -2.53 -14.79
N GLU A 504 25.58 -3.05 -14.17
CA GLU A 504 25.50 -3.41 -12.75
C GLU A 504 25.28 -2.14 -11.92
N GLY A 505 24.50 -2.25 -10.84
CA GLY A 505 24.08 -1.12 -10.02
C GLY A 505 22.64 -1.26 -9.50
N LYS A 506 22.17 -0.19 -8.88
CA LYS A 506 20.84 -0.11 -8.26
C LYS A 506 19.87 0.69 -9.14
N TYR A 507 18.66 0.17 -9.28
CA TYR A 507 17.60 0.75 -10.10
C TYR A 507 16.29 0.82 -9.31
N LEU A 508 15.41 1.73 -9.72
CA LEU A 508 14.06 1.86 -9.16
C LEU A 508 13.01 1.76 -10.25
N ILE A 509 12.14 0.76 -10.14
CA ILE A 509 10.92 0.68 -10.96
C ILE A 509 9.81 1.37 -10.20
N MET A 510 9.22 2.41 -10.79
CA MET A 510 8.18 3.19 -10.14
C MET A 510 7.00 3.40 -11.07
N LYS A 511 5.79 3.17 -10.56
CA LYS A 511 4.57 3.55 -11.25
C LYS A 511 4.18 5.00 -10.92
N ASP A 512 3.96 5.80 -11.96
CA ASP A 512 3.62 7.22 -11.81
C ASP A 512 2.27 7.38 -11.08
N PRO A 513 2.17 8.25 -10.06
CA PRO A 513 0.93 8.43 -9.31
C PRO A 513 -0.25 8.92 -10.16
N ASN A 514 0.00 9.72 -11.20
CA ASN A 514 -1.01 10.47 -11.93
C ASN A 514 -1.10 10.10 -13.41
N LYS A 515 -0.09 9.45 -13.97
CA LYS A 515 -0.05 8.96 -15.35
C LYS A 515 -0.06 7.42 -15.39
N PRO A 516 -0.69 6.80 -16.40
CA PRO A 516 -0.69 5.35 -16.58
C PRO A 516 0.62 4.86 -17.21
N VAL A 517 1.74 5.10 -16.54
CA VAL A 517 3.09 4.75 -16.99
C VAL A 517 3.93 4.21 -15.83
N VAL A 518 4.84 3.30 -16.14
CA VAL A 518 5.90 2.81 -15.25
C VAL A 518 7.24 3.31 -15.80
N ARG A 519 8.10 3.80 -14.91
CA ARG A 519 9.45 4.26 -15.25
C ARG A 519 10.49 3.44 -14.50
N ILE A 520 11.63 3.24 -15.15
CA ILE A 520 12.84 2.69 -14.53
C ILE A 520 13.82 3.85 -14.36
N TYR A 521 14.26 4.09 -13.15
CA TYR A 521 15.29 5.08 -12.81
C TYR A 521 16.59 4.37 -12.49
N ASP A 522 17.70 4.96 -12.92
CA ASP A 522 19.04 4.66 -12.40
C ASP A 522 19.20 5.45 -11.10
N ILE A 523 19.58 4.79 -10.01
CA ILE A 523 19.71 5.45 -8.71
C ILE A 523 21.11 5.17 -8.14
N PRO A 524 21.72 6.13 -7.41
CA PRO A 524 22.98 5.87 -6.74
C PRO A 524 22.89 4.69 -5.78
N ASP A 525 23.95 3.88 -5.69
CA ASP A 525 23.93 2.62 -4.91
C ASP A 525 23.56 2.83 -3.43
N HIS A 526 24.08 3.91 -2.81
CA HIS A 526 23.78 4.33 -1.44
C HIS A 526 22.33 4.78 -1.19
N THR A 527 21.50 4.87 -2.22
CA THR A 527 20.10 5.27 -2.08
C THR A 527 19.31 4.18 -1.37
N PHE A 528 18.63 4.52 -0.27
CA PHE A 528 17.86 3.60 0.60
C PHE A 528 18.73 2.67 1.48
N GLU A 529 20.02 2.91 1.60
CA GLU A 529 20.86 2.27 2.62
C GLU A 529 20.75 3.06 3.93
N SER A 530 20.59 2.36 5.04
CA SER A 530 20.63 2.94 6.39
C SER A 530 22.07 3.26 6.75
N GLU A 531 22.35 4.45 7.31
CA GLU A 531 23.68 4.80 7.84
C GLU A 531 24.16 3.88 8.99
N ASP A 532 23.30 2.97 9.48
CA ASP A 532 23.58 2.02 10.56
C ASP A 532 24.22 0.69 10.08
N ASP A 533 24.30 0.42 8.77
CA ASP A 533 24.83 -0.86 8.24
C ASP A 533 26.37 -0.89 8.08
N ASP A 534 27.05 0.25 8.23
CA ASP A 534 28.50 0.38 8.02
C ASP A 534 29.36 -0.07 9.23
N ASP A 535 28.78 -0.35 10.40
CA ASP A 535 29.54 -0.70 11.62
C ASP A 535 29.77 -2.21 11.83
N SER A 536 29.39 -3.08 10.89
CA SER A 536 29.47 -4.55 11.08
C SER A 536 30.54 -5.29 10.26
N SER A 537 31.46 -4.58 9.59
CA SER A 537 32.45 -5.21 8.70
C SER A 537 33.91 -4.79 8.95
N SER A 538 34.38 -4.86 10.21
CA SER A 538 35.81 -4.68 10.49
C SER A 538 36.37 -5.45 11.69
N GLU A 539 36.03 -6.73 11.87
CA GLU A 539 36.85 -7.64 12.69
C GLU A 539 36.80 -9.04 12.08
N ASP A 540 37.85 -9.41 11.32
CA ASP A 540 38.42 -10.77 11.23
C ASP A 540 39.46 -10.81 10.09
N ASP A 541 40.67 -10.36 10.38
CA ASP A 541 41.89 -10.77 9.68
C ASP A 541 43.06 -10.46 10.62
N ASP A 542 43.44 -11.44 11.46
CA ASP A 542 44.82 -11.69 11.91
C ASP A 542 44.82 -12.83 12.94
N GLU A 543 44.99 -14.09 12.50
CA GLU A 543 45.71 -15.12 13.25
C GLU A 543 45.98 -16.36 12.38
N SER A 544 47.10 -16.36 11.65
CA SER A 544 47.75 -17.60 11.21
C SER A 544 49.24 -17.38 10.92
N GLU A 545 50.10 -17.75 11.87
CA GLU A 545 51.50 -18.20 11.74
C GLU A 545 52.02 -18.39 13.18
N SER A 546 52.70 -19.44 13.63
CA SER A 546 53.36 -20.60 13.01
C SER A 546 53.87 -21.47 14.16
N ASP A 547 53.50 -22.75 14.25
CA ASP A 547 54.23 -23.73 15.08
C ASP A 547 54.81 -24.80 14.15
N ASP A 548 56.05 -24.57 13.74
CA ASP A 548 56.92 -25.59 13.13
C ASP A 548 57.60 -26.37 14.27
N GLU A 549 57.10 -27.59 14.53
CA GLU A 549 57.86 -28.61 15.25
C GLU A 549 59.03 -29.08 14.37
N THR A 550 60.26 -28.81 14.80
CA THR A 550 61.43 -29.58 14.35
C THR A 550 62.26 -30.07 15.53
N ASP A 551 62.49 -31.39 15.52
CA ASP A 551 63.39 -32.19 16.33
C ASP A 551 64.64 -31.48 16.87
N LYS A 552 64.85 -31.53 18.20
CA LYS A 552 66.00 -32.21 18.86
C LYS A 552 65.98 -32.14 20.39
#